data_AF-A0A9C9VEN4-F1
#
_entry.id   AF-A0A9C9VEN4-F1
#
_cell.length_a   1.000
_cell.length_b   1.000
_cell.length_c   1.000
_cell.angle_alpha   90.00
_cell.angle_beta   90.00
_cell.angle_gamma   90.00
#
_symmetry.space_group_name_H-M   'P 1'
#
loop_
_entity.id
_entity.type
_entity.pdbx_description
1 polymer ?
#
loop_
_entity_poly.entity_id
_entity_poly.type
_entity_poly.pdbx_seq_one_letter_code
_entity_poly.pdbx_strand_id
1 'polypeptide(L)'
;MSGRLFRSTAVVSAMTMVSRVLGFVRDMVIARIFGAGMGTDAFFVAFKIPNFLRRLFAEGAFSQAFVPVLSEYRSNRGQEEVRQLIQRV
;
A
#
# COMPACT_ATOMS: atom_id res chain seq x y z
N MET A 1 -28.59 -5.67 7.85
CA MET A 1 -27.34 -4.98 7.46
C MET A 1 -26.05 -5.70 7.94
N SER A 2 -26.05 -7.02 8.19
CA SER A 2 -24.94 -7.67 8.92
C SER A 2 -24.13 -8.70 8.11
N GLY A 3 -24.76 -9.59 7.32
CA GLY A 3 -24.05 -10.71 6.70
C GLY A 3 -23.02 -10.34 5.62
N ARG A 4 -23.28 -9.27 4.85
CA ARG A 4 -22.38 -8.85 3.76
C ARG A 4 -21.10 -8.21 4.30
N LEU A 5 -21.19 -7.41 5.37
CA LEU A 5 -20.01 -6.83 6.05
C LEU A 5 -19.18 -7.90 6.75
N PHE A 6 -19.82 -8.83 7.47
CA PHE A 6 -19.12 -9.94 8.13
C PHE A 6 -18.30 -10.77 7.14
N ARG A 7 -18.87 -11.10 5.98
CA ARG A 7 -18.17 -11.83 4.92
C ARG A 7 -16.99 -11.03 4.36
N SER A 8 -17.18 -9.73 4.10
CA SER A 8 -16.09 -8.87 3.60
C SER A 8 -14.94 -8.77 4.60
N THR A 9 -15.24 -8.54 5.88
CA THR A 9 -14.23 -8.48 6.94
C THR A 9 -13.49 -9.81 7.06
N ALA A 10 -14.21 -10.93 7.10
CA ALA A 10 -13.59 -12.25 7.18
C ALA A 10 -12.64 -12.54 6.02
N VAL A 11 -13.01 -12.16 4.79
CA VAL A 11 -12.15 -12.33 3.60
C VAL A 11 -10.89 -11.47 3.72
N VAL A 12 -11.02 -10.20 4.09
CA VAL A 12 -9.88 -9.29 4.24
C VAL A 12 -8.95 -9.77 5.37
N SER A 13 -9.50 -10.20 6.50
CA SER A 13 -8.73 -10.74 7.62
C SER A 13 -7.97 -12.01 7.21
N ALA A 14 -8.61 -12.92 6.49
CA ALA A 14 -7.97 -14.14 5.99
C ALA A 14 -6.83 -13.82 5.02
N MET A 15 -7.07 -12.94 4.04
CA MET A 15 -6.04 -12.51 3.09
C MET A 15 -4.87 -11.81 3.81
N THR A 16 -5.15 -11.01 4.83
CA THR A 16 -4.12 -10.36 5.66
C THR A 16 -3.30 -11.40 6.42
N MET A 17 -3.96 -12.40 7.01
CA MET A 17 -3.30 -13.49 7.74
C MET A 17 -2.35 -14.27 6.83
N VAL A 18 -2.82 -14.67 5.64
CA VAL A 18 -2.02 -15.37 4.64
C VAL A 18 -0.79 -14.55 4.24
N SER A 19 -0.98 -13.26 3.96
CA SER A 19 0.13 -12.35 3.63
C SER A 19 1.18 -12.28 4.74
N ARG A 20 0.75 -12.23 6.01
CA ARG A 20 1.67 -12.22 7.17
C ARG A 20 2.44 -13.53 7.30
N VAL A 21 1.78 -14.68 7.12
CA VAL A 21 2.45 -15.98 7.17
C VAL A 21 3.48 -16.11 6.06
N LEU A 22 3.16 -15.69 4.84
CA LEU A 22 4.11 -15.68 3.72
C LEU A 22 5.30 -14.75 4.00
N GLY A 23 5.05 -13.58 4.56
CA GLY A 23 6.10 -12.66 5.01
C GLY A 23 7.02 -13.28 6.07
N PHE A 24 6.44 -13.98 7.04
CA PHE A 24 7.19 -14.69 8.08
C PHE A 24 8.06 -15.81 7.49
N VAL A 25 7.53 -16.60 6.56
CA VAL A 25 8.31 -17.64 5.87
C VAL A 25 9.47 -17.02 5.09
N ARG A 26 9.23 -15.92 4.37
CA ARG A 26 10.30 -15.17 3.69
C ARG A 26 11.39 -14.76 4.68
N ASP A 27 11.02 -14.18 5.82
CA ASP A 27 11.98 -13.72 6.81
C ASP A 27 12.78 -14.89 7.42
N MET A 28 12.14 -16.03 7.65
CA MET A 28 12.80 -17.27 8.09
C MET A 28 13.78 -17.81 7.04
N VAL A 29 13.41 -17.77 5.75
CA VAL A 29 14.30 -18.18 4.65
C VAL A 29 15.51 -17.25 4.55
N ILE A 30 15.30 -15.94 4.61
CA ILE A 30 16.39 -14.95 4.62
C ILE A 30 17.32 -15.19 5.81
N ALA A 31 16.77 -15.36 7.02
CA ALA A 31 17.55 -15.64 8.21
C ALA A 31 18.35 -16.95 8.11
N ARG A 32 17.80 -17.98 7.45
CA ARG A 32 18.49 -19.26 7.25
C ARG A 32 19.58 -19.20 6.19
N ILE A 33 19.38 -18.44 5.11
CA ILE A 33 20.34 -18.33 3.99
C ILE A 33 21.47 -17.35 4.32
N PHE A 34 21.13 -16.18 4.88
CA PHE A 34 22.10 -15.11 5.12
C PHE A 34 22.64 -15.08 6.57
N GLY A 35 21.92 -15.64 7.53
CA GLY A 35 22.28 -15.56 8.96
C GLY A 35 22.14 -14.14 9.54
N ALA A 36 22.64 -13.93 10.76
CA ALA A 36 22.81 -12.60 11.33
C ALA A 36 24.16 -12.02 10.85
N GLY A 37 24.15 -11.29 9.74
CA GLY A 37 25.36 -10.72 9.14
C GLY A 37 25.06 -9.57 8.19
N MET A 38 26.12 -8.87 7.75
CA MET A 38 26.01 -7.64 6.94
C MET A 38 25.19 -7.81 5.65
N GLY A 39 25.13 -9.02 5.07
CA GLY A 39 24.32 -9.30 3.88
C GLY A 39 22.81 -9.20 4.12
N THR A 40 22.35 -9.65 5.29
CA THR A 40 20.94 -9.54 5.73
C THR A 40 20.54 -8.09 5.95
N ASP A 41 21.43 -7.31 6.58
CA ASP A 41 21.19 -5.88 6.82
C ASP A 41 21.12 -5.08 5.52
N ALA A 42 22.03 -5.34 4.58
CA ALA A 42 22.02 -4.70 3.26
C ALA A 42 20.75 -5.05 2.47
N PHE A 43 20.30 -6.31 2.51
CA PHE A 43 19.05 -6.74 1.89
C PHE A 43 17.86 -5.97 2.48
N PHE A 44 17.74 -5.90 3.81
CA PHE A 44 16.63 -5.18 4.45
C PHE A 44 16.65 -3.67 4.18
N VAL A 45 17.83 -3.04 4.15
CA VAL A 45 17.96 -1.61 3.80
C VAL A 45 17.54 -1.36 2.35
N ALA A 46 17.94 -2.23 1.41
CA ALA A 46 17.56 -2.12 0.00
C ALA A 46 16.04 -2.13 -0.20
N PHE A 47 15.29 -2.92 0.58
CA PHE A 47 13.82 -2.92 0.53
C PHE A 47 13.18 -1.75 1.30
N LYS A 48 13.88 -1.15 2.26
CA LYS A 48 13.36 -0.04 3.07
C LYS A 48 13.19 1.24 2.28
N ILE A 49 14.16 1.57 1.41
CA ILE A 49 14.15 2.79 0.59
C ILE A 49 12.91 2.87 -0.32
N PRO A 50 12.61 1.88 -1.19
CA PRO A 50 11.43 1.92 -2.04
C PRO A 50 10.13 1.84 -1.22
N ASN A 51 10.09 1.07 -0.14
CA ASN A 51 8.91 1.03 0.73
C ASN A 51 8.64 2.36 1.44
N PHE A 52 9.69 3.10 1.79
CA PHE A 52 9.58 4.43 2.37
C PHE A 52 9.03 5.42 1.34
N LEU A 53 9.54 5.41 0.10
CA LEU A 53 8.98 6.21 -1.00
C LEU A 53 7.52 5.85 -1.27
N ARG A 54 7.19 4.56 -1.33
CA ARG A 54 5.81 4.08 -1.48
C ARG A 54 4.91 4.56 -0.33
N ARG A 55 5.40 4.56 0.92
CA ARG A 55 4.65 5.12 2.05
C ARG A 55 4.47 6.63 1.98
N LEU A 56 5.49 7.38 1.55
CA LEU A 56 5.41 8.83 1.42
C LEU A 56 4.46 9.26 0.30
N PHE A 57 4.52 8.61 -0.86
CA PHE A 57 3.86 9.07 -2.08
C PHE A 57 2.59 8.29 -2.45
N ALA A 58 2.50 6.99 -2.13
CA ALA A 58 1.41 6.12 -2.57
C ALA A 58 0.45 5.69 -1.46
N GLU A 59 0.92 5.44 -0.23
CA GLU A 59 0.04 5.11 0.90
C GLU A 59 -0.27 6.31 1.82
N GLY A 60 0.51 7.39 1.72
CA GLY A 60 0.35 8.60 2.52
C GLY A 60 -0.82 9.50 2.09
N ALA A 61 -0.99 10.61 2.82
CA ALA A 61 -2.05 11.61 2.67
C ALA A 61 -2.31 12.06 1.21
N PHE A 62 -1.31 11.94 0.34
CA PHE A 62 -1.41 12.23 -1.09
C PHE A 62 -2.43 11.34 -1.81
N SER A 63 -2.35 10.00 -1.74
CA SER A 63 -3.35 9.16 -2.42
C SER A 63 -4.74 9.21 -1.75
N GLN A 64 -4.81 9.38 -0.43
CA GLN A 64 -6.11 9.49 0.26
C GLN A 64 -6.83 10.81 0.01
N ALA A 65 -6.12 11.92 -0.23
CA ALA A 65 -6.75 13.19 -0.58
C ALA A 65 -6.93 13.33 -2.10
N PHE A 66 -5.98 12.87 -2.91
CA PHE A 66 -5.96 13.15 -4.35
C PHE A 66 -6.85 12.18 -5.14
N VAL A 67 -6.94 10.90 -4.75
CA VAL A 67 -7.77 9.91 -5.47
C VAL A 67 -9.27 10.20 -5.34
N PRO A 68 -9.83 10.51 -4.14
CA PRO A 68 -11.24 10.86 -4.02
C PRO A 68 -11.57 12.18 -4.71
N VAL A 69 -10.72 13.20 -4.58
CA VAL A 69 -10.92 14.50 -5.25
C VAL A 69 -10.92 14.34 -6.77
N LEU A 70 -9.96 13.59 -7.34
CA LEU A 70 -9.94 13.34 -8.77
C LEU A 70 -11.15 12.51 -9.24
N SER A 71 -11.58 11.53 -8.43
CA SER A 71 -12.73 10.68 -8.76
C SER A 71 -14.07 11.42 -8.64
N GLU A 72 -14.20 12.33 -7.68
CA GLU A 72 -15.36 13.21 -7.50
C GLU A 72 -15.46 14.22 -8.65
N TYR A 73 -14.34 14.86 -9.01
CA TYR A 73 -14.29 15.77 -10.14
C TYR A 73 -14.59 15.07 -11.48
N ARG A 74 -14.15 13.82 -11.68
CA ARG A 74 -14.48 13.03 -12.89
C ARG A 74 -15.95 12.60 -12.98
N SER A 75 -16.61 12.39 -11.84
CA SER A 75 -17.99 11.86 -11.80
C SER A 75 -19.05 12.96 -11.80
N ASN A 76 -18.77 14.11 -11.19
CA ASN A 76 -19.76 15.17 -10.98
C ASN A 76 -19.54 16.43 -11.81
N ARG A 77 -18.37 16.64 -12.43
CA ARG A 77 -18.05 17.88 -13.17
C ARG A 77 -17.36 17.63 -14.51
N GLY A 78 -17.57 18.55 -15.46
CA GLY A 78 -17.03 18.47 -16.81
C GLY A 78 -15.50 18.50 -16.85
N GLN A 79 -14.91 17.86 -17.87
CA GLN A 79 -13.46 17.68 -18.08
C GLN A 79 -12.62 18.97 -17.91
N GLU A 80 -13.21 20.16 -18.09
CA GLU A 80 -12.53 21.46 -17.96
C GLU A 80 -12.13 21.81 -16.53
N GLU A 81 -12.95 21.48 -15.52
CA GLU A 81 -12.62 21.80 -14.12
C GLU A 81 -11.53 20.88 -13.56
N VAL A 82 -11.50 19.62 -14.00
CA VAL A 82 -10.39 18.67 -13.70
C VAL A 82 -9.07 19.23 -14.23
N ARG A 83 -9.09 19.81 -15.43
CA ARG A 83 -7.90 20.37 -16.09
C ARG A 83 -7.39 21.61 -15.40
N GLN A 84 -8.26 22.47 -14.87
CA GLN A 84 -7.88 23.64 -14.07
C GLN A 84 -7.31 23.28 -12.70
N LEU A 85 -7.81 22.21 -12.06
CA LEU A 85 -7.27 21.74 -10.78
C LEU A 85 -5.84 21.18 -10.94
N ILE A 86 -5.60 20.40 -11.99
CA ILE A 86 -4.28 19.86 -12.32
C ILE A 86 -3.28 20.96 -12.70
N GLN A 87 -3.73 22.05 -13.33
CA GLN A 87 -2.86 23.19 -13.69
C GLN A 87 -2.50 24.10 -12.50
N ARG A 88 -3.18 23.96 -11.35
CA ARG A 88 -2.93 24.77 -10.15
C ARG A 88 -2.00 24.10 -9.12
N VAL A 89 -1.58 22.85 -9.35
CA VAL A 89 -0.66 22.06 -8.51
C VAL A 89 0.62 21.82 -9.30
#